data_AF-A0A4Q3D041-F1
#
_entry.id   AF-A0A4Q3D041-F1
#
_cell.length_a   1.000
_cell.length_b   1.000
_cell.length_c   1.000
_cell.angle_alpha   90.00
_cell.angle_beta   90.00
_cell.angle_gamma   90.00
#
_symmetry.space_group_name_H-M   'P 1'
#
loop_
_entity.id
_entity.type
_entity.pdbx_description
1 polymer ?
#
loop_
_entity_poly.entity_id
_entity_poly.type
_entity_poly.pdbx_seq_one_letter_code
_entity_poly.pdbx_strand_id
1 'polypeptide(L)'
;YCGSHEDLTFDHLIPRSKGGRTSWENIVAACSPCNLRKGGRLAHDIGMHPSHRPHRPTTFQLQEQGRKFPPNHLHDTWLDYLYWDVELET
;
A
#
# COMPACT_ATOMS: atom_id res chain seq x y z
N TYR A 1 7.75 7.89 -1.09
CA TYR A 1 8.35 9.22 -1.28
C TYR A 1 9.57 9.43 -0.40
N CYS A 2 9.40 9.65 0.91
CA CYS A 2 10.52 9.91 1.83
C CYS A 2 11.25 8.67 2.35
N GLY A 3 10.73 7.47 2.11
CA GLY A 3 11.31 6.22 2.63
C GLY A 3 10.88 5.85 4.05
N SER A 4 9.97 6.60 4.67
CA SER A 4 9.38 6.20 5.96
C SER A 4 8.67 4.84 5.85
N HIS A 5 8.74 4.06 6.93
CA HIS A 5 8.04 2.79 7.11
C HIS A 5 6.86 2.90 8.08
N GLU A 6 6.64 4.08 8.66
CA GLU A 6 5.61 4.34 9.66
C GLU A 6 4.46 5.16 9.07
N ASP A 7 3.26 4.99 9.67
CA ASP A 7 2.03 5.71 9.33
C ASP A 7 1.75 5.73 7.81
N LEU A 8 1.81 4.53 7.23
CA LEU A 8 1.69 4.33 5.79
C LEU A 8 0.23 4.36 5.35
N THR A 9 0.01 5.07 4.25
CA THR A 9 -1.28 5.22 3.58
C THR A 9 -1.14 4.81 2.11
N PHE A 10 -2.28 4.55 1.46
CA PHE A 10 -2.34 4.33 0.01
C PHE A 10 -2.42 5.67 -0.72
N ASP A 11 -1.49 5.91 -1.65
CA ASP A 11 -1.51 7.08 -2.53
C ASP A 11 -1.59 6.66 -4.01
N HIS A 12 -2.40 7.40 -4.78
CA HIS A 12 -2.51 7.23 -6.22
C HIS A 12 -1.55 8.18 -6.95
N LEU A 13 -0.57 7.68 -7.70
CA LEU A 13 0.37 8.50 -8.46
C LEU A 13 -0.35 9.48 -9.42
N ILE A 14 -1.34 8.97 -10.13
CA ILE A 14 -2.37 9.74 -10.84
C ILE A 14 -3.58 9.82 -9.89
N PRO A 15 -3.92 10.99 -9.35
CA PRO A 15 -5.06 11.15 -8.44
C PRO A 15 -6.38 10.71 -9.05
N ARG A 16 -7.30 10.21 -8.22
CA ARG A 16 -8.67 9.83 -8.65
C ARG A 16 -9.42 10.99 -9.31
N SER A 17 -9.24 12.21 -8.81
CA SER A 17 -9.81 13.44 -9.41
C SER A 17 -9.30 13.73 -10.83
N LYS A 18 -8.21 13.09 -11.25
CA LYS A 18 -7.63 13.17 -12.60
C LYS A 18 -7.80 11.86 -13.39
N GLY A 19 -8.73 11.00 -12.97
CA GLY A 19 -9.05 9.74 -13.66
C GLY A 19 -8.13 8.57 -13.32
N GLY A 20 -7.23 8.72 -12.34
CA GLY A 20 -6.37 7.63 -11.91
C GLY A 20 -7.15 6.49 -11.25
N ARG A 21 -6.83 5.25 -11.64
CA ARG A 21 -7.48 4.04 -11.14
C ARG A 21 -6.70 3.43 -9.99
N THR A 22 -7.39 2.67 -9.13
CA THR A 22 -6.72 1.81 -8.15
C THR A 22 -6.17 0.59 -8.90
N SER A 23 -4.88 0.62 -9.25
CA SER A 23 -4.19 -0.49 -9.91
C SER A 23 -2.76 -0.61 -9.40
N TRP A 24 -2.14 -1.77 -9.66
CA TRP A 24 -0.76 -2.06 -9.26
C TRP A 24 0.27 -1.09 -9.82
N GLU A 25 -0.05 -0.42 -10.92
CA GLU A 25 0.81 0.53 -11.63
C GLU A 25 0.56 1.97 -11.19
N ASN A 26 -0.42 2.22 -10.31
CA ASN A 26 -0.80 3.56 -9.89
C ASN A 26 -0.84 3.75 -8.36
N ILE A 27 -0.79 2.67 -7.58
CA ILE A 27 -0.77 2.75 -6.11
C ILE A 27 0.65 2.63 -5.57
N VAL A 28 1.01 3.51 -4.64
CA VAL A 28 2.24 3.44 -3.85
C VAL A 28 1.93 3.58 -2.36
N ALA A 29 2.81 3.04 -1.51
CA ALA A 29 2.81 3.34 -0.08
C ALA A 29 3.45 4.72 0.17
N ALA A 30 2.79 5.55 0.98
CA ALA A 30 3.26 6.87 1.36
C ALA A 30 2.90 7.17 2.82
N CYS A 31 3.82 7.74 3.60
CA CYS A 31 3.45 8.23 4.92
C CYS A 31 2.44 9.38 4.83
N SER A 32 1.61 9.56 5.86
CA SER A 32 0.57 10.60 5.88
C SER A 32 1.06 12.00 5.51
N PRO A 33 2.20 12.52 6.02
CA PRO A 33 2.69 13.84 5.63
C PRO A 33 3.02 13.96 4.14
N CYS A 34 3.62 12.91 3.55
CA CYS A 34 3.95 12.92 2.12
C CYS A 34 2.69 12.79 1.26
N ASN A 35 1.74 11.94 1.66
CA ASN A 35 0.48 11.78 0.95
C ASN A 35 -0.32 13.08 0.96
N LEU A 36 -0.44 13.73 2.13
CA LEU A 36 -1.07 15.05 2.27
C LEU A 36 -0.34 16.11 1.45
N ARG A 37 1.00 16.13 1.50
CA ARG A 37 1.81 17.05 0.70
C ARG A 37 1.54 16.86 -0.78
N LYS A 38 1.42 15.64 -1.31
CA LYS A 38 1.11 15.43 -2.73
C LYS A 38 -0.33 15.84 -3.06
N GLY A 39 -1.28 15.40 -2.24
CA GLY A 39 -2.71 15.64 -2.41
C GLY A 39 -3.20 15.25 -3.81
N GLY A 40 -4.05 16.09 -4.40
CA GLY A 40 -4.61 15.90 -5.74
C GLY A 40 -3.71 16.30 -6.92
N ARG A 41 -2.40 16.51 -6.69
CA ARG A 41 -1.45 16.88 -7.76
C ARG A 41 -0.76 15.66 -8.33
N LEU A 42 -0.28 15.77 -9.58
CA LEU A 42 0.54 14.72 -10.17
C LEU A 42 1.92 14.75 -9.53
N ALA A 43 2.47 13.57 -9.24
CA ALA A 43 3.80 13.42 -8.65
C ALA A 43 4.88 14.22 -9.41
N HIS A 44 4.82 14.23 -10.74
CA HIS A 44 5.78 14.94 -11.58
C HIS A 44 5.65 16.47 -11.53
N ASP A 45 4.43 17.01 -11.36
CA ASP A 45 4.20 18.46 -11.31
C ASP A 45 4.90 19.13 -10.12
N ILE A 46 5.15 18.37 -9.06
CA ILE A 46 5.73 18.85 -7.80
C ILE A 46 7.06 18.18 -7.43
N GLY A 47 7.65 17.43 -8.36
CA GLY A 47 8.92 16.73 -8.15
C GLY A 47 8.89 15.67 -7.03
N MET A 48 7.71 15.16 -6.68
CA MET A 48 7.56 14.12 -5.66
C MET A 48 7.49 12.74 -6.32
N HIS A 49 8.65 12.17 -6.64
CA HIS A 49 8.72 10.85 -7.27
C HIS A 49 8.82 9.73 -6.22
N PRO A 50 8.12 8.60 -6.40
CA PRO A 50 8.30 7.45 -5.53
C PRO A 50 9.69 6.83 -5.77
N SER A 51 10.32 6.32 -4.71
CA SER A 51 11.63 5.66 -4.78
C SER A 51 11.60 4.39 -5.65
N HIS A 52 10.45 3.72 -5.70
CA HIS A 52 10.20 2.55 -6.54
C HIS A 52 8.98 2.81 -7.41
N ARG A 53 9.07 2.45 -8.70
CA ARG A 53 7.91 2.50 -9.59
C ARG A 53 6.92 1.39 -9.22
N PRO A 54 5.63 1.71 -9.07
CA PRO A 54 4.62 0.71 -8.78
C PRO A 54 4.46 -0.21 -10.00
N HIS A 55 4.40 -1.52 -9.73
CA HIS A 55 4.19 -2.54 -10.73
C HIS A 55 3.51 -3.74 -10.06
N ARG A 56 2.81 -4.55 -10.87
CA ARG A 56 2.25 -5.80 -10.39
C ARG A 56 3.39 -6.78 -10.08
N PRO A 57 3.49 -7.30 -8.85
CA PRO A 57 4.48 -8.32 -8.54
C PRO A 57 4.13 -9.63 -9.25
N THR A 58 5.16 -10.39 -9.61
CA THR A 58 5.04 -11.76 -10.07
C THR A 58 4.69 -12.70 -8.93
N THR A 59 4.15 -13.88 -9.26
CA THR A 59 3.89 -14.94 -8.26
C THR A 59 5.15 -15.30 -7.48
N PHE A 60 6.31 -15.37 -8.14
CA PHE A 60 7.58 -15.66 -7.49
C PHE A 60 7.97 -14.59 -6.46
N GLN A 61 7.85 -13.31 -6.82
CA GLN A 61 8.14 -12.20 -5.88
C GLN A 61 7.21 -12.22 -4.68
N LEU A 62 5.92 -12.54 -4.87
CA LEU A 62 4.96 -12.68 -3.77
C LEU A 62 5.35 -13.82 -2.84
N GLN A 63 5.73 -14.99 -3.38
CA GLN A 63 6.20 -16.11 -2.58
C GLN A 63 7.50 -15.78 -1.83
N GLU A 64 8.44 -15.08 -2.47
CA GLU A 64 9.69 -14.64 -1.85
C GLU A 64 9.44 -13.68 -0.68
N GLN A 65 8.50 -12.73 -0.81
CA GLN A 65 8.11 -11.88 0.32
C GLN A 65 7.40 -12.68 1.42
N GLY A 66 6.52 -13.60 1.07
CA GLY A 66 5.82 -14.45 2.05
C GLY A 66 6.76 -15.29 2.91
N ARG A 67 7.85 -15.79 2.33
CA ARG A 67 8.90 -16.56 3.04
C ARG A 67 9.64 -15.76 4.13
N LYS A 68 9.51 -14.43 4.15
CA LYS A 68 10.11 -13.59 5.20
C LYS A 68 9.33 -13.64 6.51
N PHE A 69 8.11 -14.19 6.48
CA PHE A 69 7.26 -14.32 7.66
C PHE A 69 7.24 -15.79 8.13
N PRO A 70 7.04 -16.05 9.43
CA PRO A 70 6.84 -17.40 9.95
C PRO A 70 5.67 -18.13 9.25
N PRO A 71 5.67 -19.47 9.21
CA PRO A 71 4.52 -20.23 8.76
C PRO A 71 3.24 -19.81 9.51
N ASN A 72 2.13 -19.66 8.78
CA ASN A 72 0.83 -19.21 9.32
C ASN A 72 0.88 -17.85 10.02
N HIS A 73 1.85 -16.98 9.71
CA HIS A 73 1.88 -15.63 10.24
C HIS A 73 0.66 -14.83 9.76
N LEU A 74 -0.23 -14.51 10.71
CA LEU A 74 -1.29 -13.54 10.54
C LEU A 74 -0.89 -12.28 11.29
N HIS A 75 -0.91 -11.14 10.61
CA HIS A 75 -0.64 -9.86 11.27
C HIS A 75 -1.85 -9.47 12.12
N ASP A 76 -1.65 -9.07 13.38
CA ASP A 76 -2.74 -8.85 14.35
C ASP A 76 -3.79 -7.85 13.86
N THR A 77 -3.40 -6.83 13.10
CA THR A 77 -4.33 -5.83 12.52
C THR A 77 -5.31 -6.43 11.48
N TRP A 78 -5.09 -7.67 11.04
CA TRP A 78 -6.02 -8.37 10.15
C TRP A 78 -7.12 -9.11 10.91
N LEU A 79 -7.00 -9.29 12.23
CA LEU A 79 -8.03 -9.93 13.05
C LEU A 79 -9.36 -9.16 12.92
N ASP A 80 -9.31 -7.83 12.90
CA ASP A 80 -10.45 -6.93 12.67
C ASP A 80 -11.13 -7.08 11.30
N TYR A 81 -10.55 -7.84 10.37
CA TYR A 81 -11.13 -8.06 9.04
C TYR A 81 -11.46 -9.54 8.77
N LEU A 82 -10.99 -10.45 9.61
CA LEU A 82 -11.12 -11.90 9.45
C LEU A 82 -12.05 -12.55 10.49
N TYR A 83 -12.52 -11.80 11.49
CA TYR A 83 -13.36 -12.32 12.58
C TYR A 83 -14.75 -12.81 12.15
N TRP A 84 -15.16 -12.62 10.90
CA TRP A 84 -16.53 -12.89 10.46
C TRP A 84 -16.89 -14.39 10.37
N ASP A 85 -15.89 -15.26 10.30
CA ASP A 85 -16.09 -16.72 10.19
C ASP A 85 -15.75 -17.49 11.49
N VAL A 86 -15.51 -16.78 12.60
CA VAL A 86 -15.17 -17.41 13.88
C VAL A 86 -16.43 -17.49 14.75
N GLU A 87 -16.89 -18.72 15.05
CA GLU A 87 -17.94 -18.92 16.06
C GLU A 87 -17.47 -18.35 17.39
N LEU A 88 -18.15 -17.32 17.90
CA LEU A 88 -17.92 -16.81 19.24
C LEU A 88 -18.44 -17.86 20.23
N GLU A 89 -17.58 -18.43 21.06
CA GLU A 89 -18.00 -19.26 22.18
C GLU A 89 -18.90 -18.42 23.11
N THR A 90 -20.16 -18.85 23.25
CA THR A 90 -21.17 -18.29 24.15
C THR A 90 -20.94 -18.67 25.60
#